data_AF-A0A9P1ALA3-F1
#
_entry.id   AF-A0A9P1ALA3-F1
#
_cell.length_a   1.000
_cell.length_b   1.000
_cell.length_c   1.000
_cell.angle_alpha   90.00
_cell.angle_beta   90.00
_cell.angle_gamma   90.00
#
_symmetry.space_group_name_H-M   'P 1'
#
loop_
_entity.id
_entity.type
_entity.pdbx_description
1 polymer ?
#
loop_
_entity_poly.entity_id
_entity_poly.type
_entity_poly.pdbx_seq_one_letter_code
_entity_poly.pdbx_strand_id
1 'polypeptide(L)'
;MTSSSIFLFFLFGFSIPWLASGQEITRDYSPLLDKNTSAANPGIYLRIMPNGLAYLREVGMKVINEQILKLQLPNIREQIENGEVSIYNLMMSKYWAPQEYALDMSEPNIFAWSMSKMHLRAAGDFQATINSPLLLPTVPITGHFEALLGHISLYITVNMERNANGAPQVRSSGCRSAIGYVDLNVRNTGVITDFFINAFKAFLIGNFKPQVELKMCKMIESIIDRDMNILLSAMPLKTRINENNLDIIGETFGIAPKKQNRAGKLSTFNAKNITLTHFVQRLRDKELVLDYQLISAPFVQSGAVNMMAKGEISFRGHGGTPFHPPNVRIPAPHGVHMIEFYASDYLANSMLYHSYRQKFLDVTIGPESSPQLQSLLVTTCGPAGFCLGEFLGTLGEQFPDRQIEIEFFAKKAPLIVFIDNRSRFRLHGGLNMFVRPANATQVKQMILRTDTTMTANVNLWINGSAIVGNSTIENLDFKLLETKVNEVDQDSFSDLGLFGAEFLEKLLTEILQMGIALPTMQGVILKSPKLTFHDRYLKVSTYFKLDEEYAGNLVRGAVRKTLSGPIR
;
A
#
# COMPACT_ATOMS: atom_id res chain seq x y z
N MET A 1 -4.08 -86.43 40.92
CA MET A 1 -4.89 -86.09 42.11
C MET A 1 -5.45 -84.70 41.90
N THR A 2 -6.79 -84.58 41.89
CA THR A 2 -7.65 -83.46 42.37
C THR A 2 -7.31 -82.01 41.98
N SER A 3 -8.20 -81.07 41.73
CA SER A 3 -9.63 -80.93 41.38
C SER A 3 -9.88 -79.41 41.46
N SER A 4 -10.62 -78.83 40.50
CA SER A 4 -11.45 -77.60 40.68
C SER A 4 -10.69 -76.26 40.89
N SER A 5 -11.08 -75.11 40.34
CA SER A 5 -12.24 -74.69 39.53
C SER A 5 -12.11 -73.17 39.25
N ILE A 6 -12.79 -72.71 38.19
CA ILE A 6 -13.52 -71.42 38.10
C ILE A 6 -12.78 -70.15 37.58
N PHE A 7 -13.22 -69.75 36.36
CA PHE A 7 -13.41 -68.40 35.80
C PHE A 7 -12.14 -67.56 35.50
N LEU A 8 -11.98 -66.89 34.35
CA LEU A 8 -12.97 -66.17 33.56
C LEU A 8 -12.47 -65.95 32.11
N PHE A 9 -13.43 -65.94 31.19
CA PHE A 9 -13.36 -65.95 29.73
C PHE A 9 -12.54 -64.85 29.04
N PHE A 10 -11.91 -65.24 27.93
CA PHE A 10 -11.47 -64.38 26.82
C PHE A 10 -12.67 -63.61 26.23
N LEU A 11 -12.58 -62.27 26.19
CA LEU A 11 -13.39 -61.40 25.34
C LEU A 11 -12.49 -60.74 24.31
N PHE A 12 -12.33 -61.38 23.15
CA PHE A 12 -12.03 -60.67 21.90
C PHE A 12 -13.33 -60.01 21.43
N GLY A 13 -13.60 -58.82 21.93
CA GLY A 13 -14.70 -57.96 21.48
C GLY A 13 -14.30 -57.24 20.21
N PHE A 14 -15.01 -57.53 19.12
CA PHE A 14 -15.08 -56.73 17.91
C PHE A 14 -15.32 -55.25 18.24
N SER A 15 -14.30 -54.41 18.12
CA SER A 15 -14.48 -52.97 18.02
C SER A 15 -14.72 -52.60 16.56
N ILE A 16 -16.01 -52.50 16.22
CA ILE A 16 -16.52 -51.84 15.02
C ILE A 16 -15.87 -50.44 14.97
N PRO A 17 -15.17 -50.05 13.88
CA PRO A 17 -14.75 -48.67 13.74
C PRO A 17 -16.02 -47.85 13.55
N TRP A 18 -16.36 -47.07 14.57
CA TRP A 18 -17.29 -45.98 14.43
C TRP A 18 -16.81 -45.12 13.26
N LEU A 19 -17.52 -45.22 12.14
CA LEU A 19 -17.53 -44.21 11.10
C LEU A 19 -17.91 -42.91 11.81
N ALA A 20 -16.90 -42.12 12.16
CA ALA A 20 -17.10 -40.70 12.37
C ALA A 20 -17.67 -40.18 11.06
N SER A 21 -18.99 -40.01 11.05
CA SER A 21 -19.71 -39.14 10.14
C SER A 21 -18.96 -37.81 10.16
N GLY A 22 -18.04 -37.65 9.21
CA GLY A 22 -17.42 -36.38 8.91
C GLY A 22 -18.55 -35.51 8.40
N GLN A 23 -19.16 -34.77 9.31
CA GLN A 23 -20.06 -33.68 8.98
C GLN A 23 -19.24 -32.77 8.06
N GLU A 24 -19.49 -32.84 6.74
CA GLU A 24 -18.86 -31.94 5.78
C GLU A 24 -19.20 -30.52 6.28
N ILE A 25 -18.21 -29.86 6.86
CA ILE A 25 -18.31 -28.44 7.16
C ILE A 25 -18.49 -27.79 5.79
N THR A 26 -19.72 -27.43 5.44
CA THR A 26 -20.05 -26.75 4.19
C THR A 26 -19.38 -25.39 4.25
N ARG A 27 -18.16 -25.29 3.70
CA ARG A 27 -17.41 -24.04 3.68
C ARG A 27 -18.08 -23.08 2.70
N ASP A 28 -18.28 -21.85 3.14
CA ASP A 28 -18.77 -20.74 2.31
C ASP A 28 -17.76 -20.30 1.23
N TYR A 29 -16.61 -20.96 1.09
CA TYR A 29 -15.53 -20.59 0.17
C TYR A 29 -14.83 -21.83 -0.41
N SER A 30 -14.03 -21.62 -1.46
CA SER A 30 -13.32 -22.72 -2.14
C SER A 30 -12.19 -23.31 -1.29
N PRO A 31 -12.09 -24.65 -1.12
CA PRO A 31 -10.96 -25.30 -0.45
C PRO A 31 -9.59 -25.04 -1.10
N LEU A 32 -9.56 -24.55 -2.36
CA LEU A 32 -8.31 -24.15 -3.01
C LEU A 32 -7.59 -23.01 -2.27
N LEU A 33 -8.34 -22.17 -1.53
CA LEU A 33 -7.78 -21.06 -0.75
C LEU A 33 -7.06 -21.51 0.53
N ASP A 34 -7.20 -22.78 0.91
CA ASP A 34 -6.49 -23.35 2.07
C ASP A 34 -5.21 -24.10 1.66
N LYS A 35 -4.94 -24.23 0.35
CA LYS A 35 -3.78 -24.99 -0.14
C LYS A 35 -2.50 -24.14 -0.08
N ASN A 36 -1.52 -24.60 0.70
CA ASN A 36 -0.20 -23.98 0.85
C ASN A 36 -0.28 -22.51 1.28
N THR A 37 -1.17 -22.21 2.24
CA THR A 37 -1.42 -20.87 2.76
C THR A 37 -1.05 -20.75 4.24
N SER A 38 -0.71 -19.55 4.70
CA SER A 38 -0.31 -19.28 6.07
C SER A 38 -0.52 -17.80 6.41
N ALA A 39 -0.88 -17.49 7.65
CA ALA A 39 -0.97 -16.11 8.14
C ALA A 39 0.39 -15.37 8.11
N ALA A 40 1.50 -16.10 8.05
CA ALA A 40 2.84 -15.53 7.91
C ALA A 40 3.20 -15.15 6.46
N ASN A 41 2.43 -15.63 5.47
CA ASN A 41 2.66 -15.25 4.08
C ASN A 41 2.09 -13.85 3.82
N PRO A 42 2.77 -13.02 3.02
CA PRO A 42 2.24 -11.71 2.65
C PRO A 42 1.11 -11.82 1.62
N GLY A 43 0.02 -11.07 1.84
CA GLY A 43 -0.96 -10.82 0.77
C GLY A 43 -0.39 -9.85 -0.27
N ILE A 44 0.45 -8.91 0.17
CA ILE A 44 1.12 -7.90 -0.66
C ILE A 44 2.62 -7.91 -0.35
N TYR A 45 3.44 -7.92 -1.39
CA TYR A 45 4.89 -7.78 -1.30
C TYR A 45 5.34 -6.57 -2.12
N LEU A 46 6.01 -5.63 -1.47
CA LEU A 46 6.49 -4.38 -2.07
C LEU A 46 8.02 -4.41 -2.10
N ARG A 47 8.61 -4.05 -3.23
CA ARG A 47 10.06 -4.02 -3.42
C ARG A 47 10.51 -2.73 -4.08
N ILE A 48 11.37 -1.98 -3.39
CA ILE A 48 12.07 -0.82 -3.93
C ILE A 48 13.39 -1.30 -4.53
N MET A 49 13.53 -1.10 -5.83
CA MET A 49 14.67 -1.56 -6.62
C MET A 49 15.89 -0.65 -6.41
N PRO A 50 17.13 -1.11 -6.71
CA PRO A 50 18.34 -0.28 -6.63
C PRO A 50 18.23 1.05 -7.36
N ASN A 51 17.59 1.08 -8.54
CA ASN A 51 17.36 2.33 -9.28
C ASN A 51 16.40 3.29 -8.55
N GLY A 52 15.40 2.76 -7.85
CA GLY A 52 14.52 3.55 -7.00
C GLY A 52 15.24 4.12 -5.78
N LEU A 53 16.12 3.32 -5.17
CA LEU A 53 16.97 3.74 -4.06
C LEU A 53 17.99 4.81 -4.49
N ALA A 54 18.57 4.67 -5.69
CA ALA A 54 19.45 5.68 -6.27
C ALA A 54 18.71 7.02 -6.48
N TYR A 55 17.48 6.97 -6.97
CA TYR A 55 16.64 8.17 -7.09
C TYR A 55 16.33 8.80 -5.71
N LEU A 56 15.99 7.99 -4.70
CA LEU A 56 15.76 8.47 -3.34
C LEU A 56 17.03 9.05 -2.70
N ARG A 57 18.20 8.50 -3.00
CA ARG A 57 19.51 9.05 -2.58
C ARG A 57 19.71 10.47 -3.12
N GLU A 58 19.42 10.73 -4.39
CA GLU A 58 19.50 12.07 -4.97
C GLU A 58 18.55 13.06 -4.28
N VAL A 59 17.33 12.63 -3.99
CA VAL A 59 16.34 13.43 -3.26
C VAL A 59 16.83 13.72 -1.85
N GLY A 60 17.34 12.71 -1.15
CA GLY A 60 17.93 12.86 0.18
C GLY A 60 19.09 13.85 0.19
N MET A 61 19.99 13.79 -0.79
CA MET A 61 21.13 14.71 -0.87
C MET A 61 20.69 16.17 -0.99
N LYS A 62 19.61 16.46 -1.72
CA LYS A 62 19.03 17.83 -1.76
C LYS A 62 18.61 18.29 -0.36
N VAL A 63 17.94 17.42 0.40
CA VAL A 63 17.54 17.73 1.79
C VAL A 63 18.74 18.04 2.66
N ILE A 64 19.76 17.18 2.66
CA ILE A 64 20.97 17.40 3.47
C ILE A 64 21.67 18.71 3.12
N ASN A 65 21.82 19.00 1.82
CA ASN A 65 22.50 20.21 1.37
C ASN A 65 21.79 21.49 1.84
N GLU A 66 20.46 21.48 1.94
CA GLU A 66 19.70 22.60 2.49
C GLU A 66 19.78 22.71 4.02
N GLN A 67 19.97 21.59 4.73
CA GLN A 67 19.99 21.57 6.20
C GLN A 67 21.35 21.94 6.79
N ILE A 68 22.46 21.58 6.14
CA ILE A 68 23.81 21.85 6.66
C ILE A 68 24.05 23.35 6.90
N LEU A 69 23.54 24.22 6.02
CA LEU A 69 23.69 25.67 6.18
C LEU A 69 22.87 26.25 7.34
N LYS A 70 21.90 25.51 7.87
CA LYS A 70 21.03 25.91 8.99
C LYS A 70 21.55 25.41 10.34
N LEU A 71 22.72 24.78 10.37
CA LEU A 71 23.35 24.31 11.59
C LEU A 71 23.62 25.49 12.54
N GLN A 72 23.02 25.44 13.73
CA GLN A 72 23.29 26.38 14.81
C GLN A 72 24.31 25.77 15.77
N LEU A 73 25.42 26.48 15.97
CA LEU A 73 26.50 26.09 16.87
C LEU A 73 26.43 26.95 18.15
N PRO A 74 26.60 26.35 19.34
CA PRO A 74 26.64 27.10 20.58
C PRO A 74 27.94 27.92 20.68
N ASN A 75 27.91 29.00 21.47
CA ASN A 75 29.14 29.69 21.86
C ASN A 75 30.05 28.71 22.62
N ILE A 76 31.34 28.75 22.33
CA ILE A 76 32.34 27.88 22.97
C ILE A 76 33.27 28.75 23.79
N ARG A 77 33.56 28.35 25.02
CA ARG A 77 34.44 29.05 25.94
C ARG A 77 35.30 28.03 26.66
N GLU A 78 36.61 28.07 26.45
CA GLU A 78 37.55 27.13 27.06
C GLU A 78 38.73 27.86 27.69
N GLN A 79 39.25 27.26 28.75
CA GLN A 79 40.48 27.66 29.39
C GLN A 79 41.66 27.03 28.64
N ILE A 80 42.66 27.86 28.32
CA ILE A 80 43.94 27.42 27.76
C ILE A 80 45.04 27.64 28.81
N GLU A 81 46.21 27.00 28.65
CA GLU A 81 47.28 27.01 29.65
C GLU A 81 47.64 28.42 30.19
N ASN A 82 47.54 29.44 29.33
CA ASN A 82 47.85 30.82 29.67
C ASN A 82 46.67 31.77 29.43
N GLY A 83 45.43 31.38 29.73
CA GLY A 83 44.27 32.29 29.69
C GLY A 83 42.98 31.63 29.20
N GLU A 84 42.12 32.39 28.54
CA GLU A 84 40.80 31.92 28.14
C GLU A 84 40.45 32.37 26.73
N VAL A 85 39.88 31.45 25.93
CA VAL A 85 39.40 31.74 24.57
C VAL A 85 37.90 31.47 24.50
N SER A 86 37.17 32.43 23.94
CA SER A 86 35.76 32.30 23.65
C SER A 86 35.46 32.62 22.19
N ILE A 87 34.57 31.86 21.57
CA ILE A 87 34.00 32.13 20.25
C ILE A 87 32.49 32.21 20.35
N TYR A 88 31.91 33.19 19.64
CA TYR A 88 30.48 33.48 19.66
C TYR A 88 30.01 34.03 18.31
N ASN A 89 28.70 34.23 18.16
CA ASN A 89 28.07 34.67 16.90
C ASN A 89 28.42 33.77 15.71
N LEU A 90 28.48 32.46 15.96
CA LEU A 90 28.87 31.48 14.94
C LEU A 90 27.82 31.37 13.85
N MET A 91 28.25 31.49 12.60
CA MET A 91 27.40 31.33 11.43
C MET A 91 28.09 30.50 10.34
N MET A 92 27.30 29.68 9.65
CA MET A 92 27.75 28.92 8.49
C MET A 92 27.64 29.79 7.24
N SER A 93 28.78 30.29 6.74
CA SER A 93 28.79 31.26 5.63
C SER A 93 28.80 30.59 4.26
N LYS A 94 29.40 29.40 4.14
CA LYS A 94 29.45 28.67 2.86
C LYS A 94 29.58 27.17 3.06
N TYR A 95 28.94 26.40 2.19
CA TYR A 95 29.00 24.95 2.16
C TYR A 95 29.26 24.46 0.74
N TRP A 96 30.11 23.45 0.60
CA TRP A 96 30.34 22.73 -0.64
C TRP A 96 29.84 21.29 -0.47
N ALA A 97 28.85 20.93 -1.29
CA ALA A 97 28.23 19.62 -1.31
C ALA A 97 29.24 18.49 -1.58
N PRO A 98 28.98 17.26 -1.10
CA PRO A 98 29.88 16.14 -1.32
C PRO A 98 30.03 15.84 -2.81
N GLN A 99 31.26 15.57 -3.23
CA GLN A 99 31.54 15.07 -4.58
C GLN A 99 31.28 13.57 -4.71
N GLU A 100 31.33 12.86 -3.58
CA GLU A 100 31.15 11.42 -3.49
C GLU A 100 30.14 11.11 -2.38
N TYR A 101 29.10 10.37 -2.73
CA TYR A 101 28.12 9.88 -1.77
C TYR A 101 27.49 8.58 -2.27
N ALA A 102 27.25 7.63 -1.37
CA ALA A 102 26.69 6.32 -1.69
C ALA A 102 25.64 5.92 -0.66
N LEU A 103 24.61 5.23 -1.13
CA LEU A 103 23.58 4.61 -0.31
C LEU A 103 23.71 3.10 -0.45
N ASP A 104 24.27 2.47 0.58
CA ASP A 104 24.61 1.06 0.58
C ASP A 104 23.55 0.29 1.38
N MET A 105 23.09 -0.82 0.82
CA MET A 105 22.11 -1.71 1.44
C MET A 105 22.81 -2.93 2.01
N SER A 106 22.55 -3.25 3.28
CA SER A 106 23.16 -4.37 4.00
C SER A 106 22.09 -5.27 4.62
N GLU A 107 22.23 -6.57 4.41
CA GLU A 107 21.33 -7.56 5.00
C GLU A 107 21.53 -7.64 6.54
N PRO A 108 20.47 -7.90 7.32
CA PRO A 108 19.11 -8.17 6.87
C PRO A 108 18.24 -6.92 6.67
N ASN A 109 18.53 -5.78 7.31
CA ASN A 109 17.59 -4.64 7.35
C ASN A 109 18.29 -3.29 7.55
N ILE A 110 19.53 -3.17 7.10
CA ILE A 110 20.37 -1.99 7.33
C ILE A 110 20.58 -1.24 6.02
N PHE A 111 20.57 0.08 6.07
CA PHE A 111 21.20 0.89 5.04
C PHE A 111 22.23 1.84 5.65
N ALA A 112 23.30 2.09 4.91
CA ALA A 112 24.33 3.03 5.27
C ALA A 112 24.40 4.14 4.24
N TRP A 113 24.53 5.37 4.70
CA TRP A 113 24.73 6.52 3.82
C TRP A 113 26.07 7.15 4.12
N SER A 114 26.94 7.14 3.12
CA SER A 114 28.27 7.75 3.16
C SER A 114 28.31 8.97 2.27
N MET A 115 29.01 10.01 2.72
CA MET A 115 29.32 11.20 1.94
C MET A 115 30.69 11.74 2.33
N SER A 116 31.46 12.20 1.34
CA SER A 116 32.84 12.64 1.53
C SER A 116 33.17 13.87 0.66
N LYS A 117 34.36 14.43 0.89
CA LYS A 117 34.88 15.61 0.16
C LYS A 117 34.01 16.85 0.29
N MET A 118 33.31 16.97 1.42
CA MET A 118 32.57 18.18 1.76
C MET A 118 33.52 19.24 2.32
N HIS A 119 33.17 20.50 2.11
CA HIS A 119 33.83 21.63 2.75
C HIS A 119 32.78 22.52 3.41
N LEU A 120 33.15 23.13 4.52
CA LEU A 120 32.26 23.97 5.28
C LEU A 120 33.03 25.18 5.78
N ARG A 121 32.46 26.37 5.63
CA ARG A 121 33.05 27.61 6.08
C ARG A 121 32.18 28.20 7.16
N ALA A 122 32.79 28.38 8.33
CA ALA A 122 32.19 29.03 9.48
C ALA A 122 32.86 30.39 9.70
N ALA A 123 32.08 31.35 10.13
CA ALA A 123 32.57 32.65 10.57
C ALA A 123 31.99 32.98 11.95
N GLY A 124 32.71 33.77 12.72
CA GLY A 124 32.27 34.19 14.04
C GLY A 124 33.24 35.18 14.67
N ASP A 125 32.87 35.64 15.85
CA ASP A 125 33.69 36.54 16.63
C ASP A 125 34.41 35.74 17.72
N PHE A 126 35.58 36.21 18.12
CA PHE A 126 36.32 35.61 19.21
C PHE A 126 36.85 36.68 20.17
N GLN A 127 37.00 36.26 21.43
CA GLN A 127 37.64 37.02 22.48
C GLN A 127 38.60 36.10 23.23
N ALA A 128 39.88 36.47 23.26
CA ALA A 128 40.94 35.74 23.94
C ALA A 128 41.61 36.61 24.99
N THR A 129 41.76 36.10 26.19
CA THR A 129 42.58 36.68 27.26
C THR A 129 43.83 35.83 27.41
N ILE A 130 45.01 36.45 27.36
CA ILE A 130 46.28 35.74 27.47
C ILE A 130 47.09 36.33 28.61
N ASN A 131 47.37 35.49 29.60
CA ASN A 131 48.25 35.76 30.72
C ASN A 131 49.70 35.47 30.28
N SER A 132 50.31 36.40 29.54
CA SER A 132 51.71 36.30 29.10
C SER A 132 52.56 37.43 29.69
N PRO A 133 53.82 37.20 30.12
CA PRO A 133 54.72 38.25 30.60
C PRO A 133 55.07 39.32 29.54
N LEU A 134 54.85 39.01 28.25
CA LEU A 134 55.20 39.85 27.10
C LEU A 134 54.03 40.72 26.60
N LEU A 135 52.81 40.50 27.10
CA LEU A 135 51.61 41.25 26.71
C LEU A 135 51.04 41.95 27.95
N LEU A 136 50.53 43.17 27.79
CA LEU A 136 49.84 43.85 28.88
C LEU A 136 48.64 42.98 29.33
N PRO A 137 48.60 42.51 30.59
CA PRO A 137 47.67 41.46 31.06
C PRO A 137 46.19 41.86 31.13
N THR A 138 45.80 43.00 30.57
CA THR A 138 44.48 43.62 30.77
C THR A 138 43.67 43.87 29.51
N VAL A 139 44.21 43.67 28.31
CA VAL A 139 43.47 43.91 27.06
C VAL A 139 43.15 42.57 26.36
N PRO A 140 41.87 42.17 26.26
CA PRO A 140 41.51 40.98 25.51
C PRO A 140 41.77 41.17 24.02
N ILE A 141 42.32 40.15 23.37
CA ILE A 141 42.42 40.07 21.92
C ILE A 141 41.05 39.72 21.39
N THR A 142 40.42 40.66 20.70
CA THR A 142 39.13 40.46 20.04
C THR A 142 39.30 40.50 18.54
N GLY A 143 38.51 39.75 17.80
CA GLY A 143 38.48 39.85 16.36
C GLY A 143 37.46 38.95 15.72
N HIS A 144 37.50 38.92 14.39
CA HIS A 144 36.65 38.08 13.57
C HIS A 144 37.47 36.94 12.97
N PHE A 145 36.93 35.73 13.01
CA PHE A 145 37.57 34.57 12.40
C PHE A 145 36.69 33.93 11.34
N GLU A 146 37.33 33.38 10.32
CA GLU A 146 36.74 32.58 9.27
C GLU A 146 37.50 31.24 9.24
N ALA A 147 36.81 30.16 9.57
CA ALA A 147 37.36 28.81 9.59
C ALA A 147 36.82 28.00 8.40
N LEU A 148 37.71 27.46 7.57
CA LEU A 148 37.39 26.48 6.54
C LEU A 148 37.66 25.08 7.09
N LEU A 149 36.60 24.32 7.29
CA LEU A 149 36.65 22.90 7.63
C LEU A 149 36.62 22.11 6.31
N GLY A 150 37.70 21.39 6.03
CA GLY A 150 37.89 20.69 4.75
C GLY A 150 37.97 19.18 4.89
N HIS A 151 37.69 18.49 3.77
CA HIS A 151 37.62 17.03 3.71
C HIS A 151 36.69 16.44 4.77
N ILE A 152 35.50 17.02 4.88
CA ILE A 152 34.49 16.52 5.80
C ILE A 152 33.88 15.25 5.21
N SER A 153 33.79 14.22 6.05
CA SER A 153 33.09 12.98 5.79
C SER A 153 31.97 12.78 6.82
N LEU A 154 30.88 12.19 6.37
CA LEU A 154 29.76 11.80 7.22
C LEU A 154 29.32 10.40 6.80
N TYR A 155 29.17 9.54 7.79
CA TYR A 155 28.74 8.16 7.63
C TYR A 155 27.66 7.86 8.66
N ILE A 156 26.48 7.43 8.21
CA ILE A 156 25.38 7.05 9.08
C ILE A 156 24.87 5.65 8.73
N THR A 157 24.56 4.87 9.76
CA THR A 157 23.98 3.53 9.65
C THR A 157 22.58 3.53 10.25
N VAL A 158 21.61 2.98 9.52
CA VAL A 158 20.18 3.03 9.86
C VAL A 158 19.57 1.64 9.79
N ASN A 159 18.85 1.29 10.84
CA ASN A 159 18.02 0.08 10.89
C ASN A 159 16.63 0.39 10.36
N MET A 160 16.11 -0.49 9.50
CA MET A 160 14.70 -0.50 9.09
C MET A 160 13.90 -1.45 9.98
N GLU A 161 12.78 -0.98 10.49
CA GLU A 161 11.97 -1.66 11.49
C GLU A 161 10.49 -1.57 11.16
N ARG A 162 9.69 -2.34 11.91
CA ARG A 162 8.24 -2.29 11.91
C ARG A 162 7.78 -1.75 13.26
N ASN A 163 6.97 -0.70 13.26
CA ASN A 163 6.40 -0.17 14.49
C ASN A 163 5.23 -1.04 15.00
N ALA A 164 4.75 -0.77 16.21
CA ALA A 164 3.65 -1.51 16.82
C ALA A 164 2.34 -1.49 15.99
N ASN A 165 2.10 -0.40 15.24
CA ASN A 165 0.92 -0.23 14.39
C ASN A 165 1.04 -0.98 13.04
N GLY A 166 2.20 -1.56 12.73
CA GLY A 166 2.47 -2.20 11.45
C GLY A 166 2.89 -1.24 10.33
N ALA A 167 3.35 -0.03 10.65
CA ALA A 167 3.98 0.87 9.68
C ALA A 167 5.51 0.65 9.62
N PRO A 168 6.17 0.97 8.50
CA PRO A 168 7.62 1.04 8.44
C PRO A 168 8.15 2.14 9.36
N GLN A 169 9.30 1.90 9.97
CA GLN A 169 10.04 2.84 10.79
C GLN A 169 11.53 2.71 10.50
N VAL A 170 12.29 3.78 10.71
CA VAL A 170 13.75 3.77 10.67
C VAL A 170 14.32 4.23 12.01
N ARG A 171 15.50 3.71 12.36
CA ARG A 171 16.25 4.14 13.54
C ARG A 171 17.73 4.24 13.23
N SER A 172 18.33 5.40 13.48
CA SER A 172 19.77 5.59 13.43
C SER A 172 20.45 4.69 14.48
N SER A 173 21.49 3.98 14.07
CA SER A 173 22.22 3.03 14.92
C SER A 173 23.67 3.45 15.16
N GLY A 174 24.23 4.25 14.27
CA GLY A 174 25.53 4.87 14.44
C GLY A 174 25.72 6.01 13.46
N CYS A 175 26.39 7.06 13.92
CA CYS A 175 26.82 8.17 13.09
C CYS A 175 28.29 8.50 13.38
N ARG A 176 29.05 8.74 12.32
CA ARG A 176 30.43 9.24 12.39
C ARG A 176 30.60 10.40 11.43
N SER A 177 31.02 11.54 11.96
CA SER A 177 31.52 12.65 11.15
C SER A 177 33.00 12.85 11.44
N ALA A 178 33.78 13.14 10.41
CA ALA A 178 35.20 13.42 10.57
C ALA A 178 35.63 14.56 9.64
N ILE A 179 36.37 15.51 10.18
CA ILE A 179 36.91 16.67 9.47
C ILE A 179 38.41 16.49 9.29
N GLY A 180 38.88 16.51 8.04
CA GLY A 180 40.29 16.28 7.72
C GLY A 180 41.19 17.40 8.21
N TYR A 181 40.86 18.65 7.92
CA TYR A 181 41.67 19.81 8.32
C TYR A 181 40.81 21.05 8.60
N VAL A 182 41.41 22.00 9.32
CA VAL A 182 40.84 23.32 9.61
C VAL A 182 41.84 24.38 9.17
N ASP A 183 41.43 25.23 8.23
CA ASP A 183 42.19 26.42 7.83
C ASP A 183 41.55 27.65 8.46
N LEU A 184 42.39 28.54 8.97
CA LEU A 184 41.99 29.69 9.75
C LEU A 184 42.41 30.98 9.04
N ASN A 185 41.46 31.89 8.90
CA ASN A 185 41.70 33.27 8.52
C ASN A 185 41.16 34.19 9.62
N VAL A 186 41.92 35.22 9.97
CA VAL A 186 41.59 36.11 11.08
C VAL A 186 41.68 37.57 10.63
N ARG A 187 40.72 38.40 11.05
CA ARG A 187 40.63 39.81 10.71
C ARG A 187 40.34 40.65 11.96
N ASN A 188 40.69 41.93 11.89
CA ASN A 188 40.36 42.96 12.90
C ASN A 188 40.90 42.68 14.31
N THR A 189 42.08 42.06 14.39
CA THR A 189 42.69 41.57 15.63
C THR A 189 43.77 42.47 16.22
N GLY A 190 43.99 43.65 15.63
CA GLY A 190 45.03 44.58 16.06
C GLY A 190 46.42 43.94 15.94
N VAL A 191 47.03 43.59 17.08
CA VAL A 191 48.35 42.95 17.14
C VAL A 191 48.20 41.44 16.96
N ILE A 192 48.50 40.97 15.75
CA ILE A 192 48.50 39.54 15.41
C ILE A 192 49.93 39.02 15.50
N THR A 193 50.14 37.98 16.30
CA THR A 193 51.39 37.21 16.28
C THR A 193 51.12 35.84 15.67
N ASP A 194 52.11 35.27 15.00
CA ASP A 194 52.05 33.89 14.52
C ASP A 194 51.78 32.90 15.67
N PHE A 195 52.26 33.26 16.88
CA PHE A 195 51.96 32.54 18.11
C PHE A 195 50.45 32.47 18.38
N PHE A 196 49.73 33.60 18.33
CA PHE A 196 48.29 33.63 18.55
C PHE A 196 47.53 32.84 17.48
N ILE A 197 47.89 32.99 16.19
CA ILE A 197 47.23 32.26 15.10
C ILE A 197 47.36 30.74 15.31
N ASN A 198 48.55 30.27 15.65
CA ASN A 198 48.79 28.84 15.88
C ASN A 198 48.05 28.33 17.13
N ALA A 199 48.02 29.10 18.22
CA ALA A 199 47.26 28.75 19.43
C ALA A 199 45.75 28.72 19.16
N PHE A 200 45.22 29.71 18.44
CA PHE A 200 43.80 29.76 18.09
C PHE A 200 43.42 28.63 17.12
N LYS A 201 44.28 28.30 16.16
CA LYS A 201 44.10 27.13 15.28
C LYS A 201 44.05 25.83 16.09
N ALA A 202 44.92 25.65 17.08
CA ALA A 202 44.89 24.50 17.97
C ALA A 202 43.59 24.45 18.81
N PHE A 203 43.14 25.59 19.33
CA PHE A 203 41.85 25.70 20.02
C PHE A 203 40.68 25.30 19.11
N LEU A 204 40.65 25.75 17.86
CA LEU A 204 39.59 25.37 16.92
C LEU A 204 39.62 23.87 16.61
N ILE A 205 40.80 23.27 16.46
CA ILE A 205 40.93 21.82 16.23
C ILE A 205 40.50 21.02 17.46
N GLY A 206 40.82 21.48 18.67
CA GLY A 206 40.49 20.78 19.91
C GLY A 206 39.04 20.91 20.34
N ASN A 207 38.40 22.06 20.06
CA ASN A 207 37.11 22.39 20.67
C ASN A 207 36.01 22.69 19.63
N PHE A 208 36.33 23.43 18.57
CA PHE A 208 35.33 23.80 17.56
C PHE A 208 35.05 22.65 16.58
N LYS A 209 36.09 22.00 16.05
CA LYS A 209 35.98 20.83 15.16
C LYS A 209 35.09 19.71 15.72
N PRO A 210 35.30 19.19 16.94
CA PRO A 210 34.44 18.11 17.47
C PRO A 210 32.99 18.56 17.69
N GLN A 211 32.75 19.84 18.00
CA GLN A 211 31.40 20.37 18.10
C GLN A 211 30.69 20.38 16.74
N VAL A 212 31.40 20.72 15.65
CA VAL A 212 30.87 20.63 14.29
C VAL A 212 30.58 19.18 13.92
N GLU A 213 31.51 18.24 14.16
CA GLU A 213 31.33 16.81 13.90
C GLU A 213 30.09 16.25 14.63
N LEU A 214 29.97 16.56 15.93
CA LEU A 214 28.83 16.16 16.75
C LEU A 214 27.52 16.76 16.24
N LYS A 215 27.51 18.05 15.88
CA LYS A 215 26.31 18.73 15.40
C LYS A 215 25.86 18.20 14.04
N MET A 216 26.79 17.85 13.15
CA MET A 216 26.48 17.19 11.88
C MET A 216 25.80 15.84 12.10
N CYS A 217 26.29 15.03 13.04
CA CYS A 217 25.64 13.77 13.40
C CYS A 217 24.24 13.97 13.97
N LYS A 218 24.09 14.85 14.96
CA LYS A 218 22.78 15.16 15.55
C LYS A 218 21.77 15.66 14.51
N MET A 219 22.22 16.44 13.53
CA MET A 219 21.36 16.91 12.44
C MET A 219 20.84 15.75 11.59
N ILE A 220 21.73 14.87 11.11
CA ILE A 220 21.30 13.76 10.25
C ILE A 220 20.50 12.70 11.03
N GLU A 221 20.86 12.42 12.28
CA GLU A 221 20.08 11.57 13.18
C GLU A 221 18.67 12.14 13.36
N SER A 222 18.52 13.45 13.59
CA SER A 222 17.20 14.07 13.69
C SER A 222 16.39 13.97 12.38
N ILE A 223 17.02 14.09 11.22
CA ILE A 223 16.33 13.92 9.93
C ILE A 223 15.80 12.48 9.80
N ILE A 224 16.59 11.49 10.21
CA ILE A 224 16.23 10.07 10.09
C ILE A 224 15.21 9.66 11.15
N ASP A 225 15.51 9.90 12.43
CA ASP A 225 14.70 9.39 13.54
C ASP A 225 13.40 10.16 13.73
N ARG A 226 13.33 11.39 13.24
CA ARG A 226 12.13 12.22 13.30
C ARG A 226 11.52 12.40 11.93
N ASP A 227 12.17 13.15 11.03
CA ASP A 227 11.51 13.63 9.83
C ASP A 227 11.10 12.47 8.89
N MET A 228 12.01 11.52 8.63
CA MET A 228 11.69 10.32 7.85
C MET A 228 10.61 9.46 8.53
N ASN A 229 10.65 9.31 9.86
CA ASN A 229 9.63 8.54 10.57
C ASN A 229 8.24 9.20 10.50
N ILE A 230 8.15 10.54 10.51
CA ILE A 230 6.86 11.19 10.30
C ILE A 230 6.33 10.88 8.89
N LEU A 231 7.19 10.92 7.86
CA LEU A 231 6.82 10.53 6.49
C LEU A 231 6.31 9.10 6.41
N LEU A 232 7.07 8.15 6.98
CA LEU A 232 6.75 6.73 6.96
C LEU A 232 5.46 6.43 7.74
N SER A 233 5.22 7.14 8.84
CA SER A 233 4.00 7.00 9.63
C SER A 233 2.74 7.53 8.93
N ALA A 234 2.91 8.42 7.95
CA ALA A 234 1.80 8.97 7.17
C ALA A 234 1.40 8.08 5.97
N MET A 235 2.09 6.95 5.77
CA MET A 235 1.66 5.94 4.81
C MET A 235 0.35 5.30 5.30
N PRO A 236 -0.71 5.21 4.47
CA PRO A 236 -1.95 4.59 4.88
C PRO A 236 -1.74 3.12 5.23
N LEU A 237 -2.04 2.77 6.49
CA LEU A 237 -2.12 1.38 6.90
C LEU A 237 -3.42 0.73 6.45
N LYS A 238 -4.47 1.53 6.25
CA LYS A 238 -5.78 1.07 5.80
C LYS A 238 -6.34 2.05 4.78
N THR A 239 -6.74 1.57 3.61
CA THR A 239 -7.30 2.40 2.53
C THR A 239 -8.62 1.85 2.05
N ARG A 240 -9.58 2.72 1.76
CA ARG A 240 -10.82 2.32 1.08
C ARG A 240 -10.55 2.15 -0.42
N ILE A 241 -11.08 1.10 -1.02
CA ILE A 241 -10.74 0.68 -2.40
C ILE A 241 -11.25 1.66 -3.47
N ASN A 242 -12.23 2.49 -3.14
CA ASN A 242 -12.86 3.44 -4.06
C ASN A 242 -12.71 4.91 -3.60
N GLU A 243 -11.64 5.22 -2.87
CA GLU A 243 -11.33 6.59 -2.45
C GLU A 243 -10.43 7.27 -3.49
N ASN A 244 -11.04 8.06 -4.37
CA ASN A 244 -10.30 8.96 -5.25
C ASN A 244 -9.75 10.11 -4.39
N ASN A 245 -8.44 10.10 -4.15
CA ASN A 245 -7.63 11.05 -3.36
C ASN A 245 -7.47 10.70 -1.87
N LEU A 246 -6.36 10.04 -1.54
CA LEU A 246 -5.88 9.91 -0.17
C LEU A 246 -4.91 11.06 0.16
N ASP A 247 -5.49 12.13 0.71
CA ASP A 247 -4.94 13.35 1.34
C ASP A 247 -4.00 13.17 2.54
N ILE A 248 -3.35 12.02 2.75
CA ILE A 248 -3.00 11.62 4.13
C ILE A 248 -1.84 12.44 4.70
N ILE A 249 -0.87 12.74 3.85
CA ILE A 249 0.32 13.47 4.27
C ILE A 249 -0.02 14.98 4.35
N GLY A 250 -0.90 15.55 3.51
CA GLY A 250 -1.31 16.96 3.66
C GLY A 250 -2.27 17.18 4.84
N GLU A 251 -3.13 16.21 5.18
CA GLU A 251 -3.97 16.25 6.39
C GLU A 251 -3.12 16.14 7.68
N THR A 252 -2.09 15.29 7.69
CA THR A 252 -1.20 15.09 8.86
C THR A 252 -0.35 16.33 9.16
N PHE A 253 0.03 17.08 8.13
CA PHE A 253 0.90 18.26 8.27
C PHE A 253 0.17 19.61 8.15
N GLY A 254 -1.15 19.61 8.01
CA GLY A 254 -1.96 20.84 7.91
C GLY A 254 -1.71 21.64 6.63
N ILE A 255 -1.21 20.99 5.58
CA ILE A 255 -0.93 21.59 4.25
C ILE A 255 -2.08 21.30 3.28
N ALA A 256 -3.02 20.44 3.67
CA ALA A 256 -4.23 20.17 2.90
C ALA A 256 -4.90 21.51 2.53
N PRO A 257 -5.10 21.82 1.24
CA PRO A 257 -5.91 22.97 0.86
C PRO A 257 -7.25 22.80 1.56
N LYS A 258 -7.74 23.86 2.22
CA LYS A 258 -9.07 23.89 2.84
C LYS A 258 -10.02 23.19 1.88
N LYS A 259 -10.72 22.14 2.33
CA LYS A 259 -11.82 21.52 1.60
C LYS A 259 -12.75 22.65 1.19
N GLN A 260 -12.59 23.18 -0.02
CA GLN A 260 -13.71 23.80 -0.69
C GLN A 260 -14.71 22.66 -0.75
N ASN A 261 -15.89 22.89 -0.19
CA ASN A 261 -17.09 22.14 -0.50
C ASN A 261 -17.37 22.30 -2.00
N ARG A 262 -16.49 21.79 -2.85
CA ARG A 262 -16.82 21.33 -4.18
C ARG A 262 -17.43 19.98 -3.92
N ALA A 263 -18.71 20.01 -3.55
CA ALA A 263 -19.64 19.03 -4.07
C ALA A 263 -19.24 18.84 -5.53
N GLY A 264 -18.53 17.74 -5.80
CA GLY A 264 -17.98 17.45 -7.10
C GLY A 264 -19.13 17.61 -8.07
N LYS A 265 -18.96 18.58 -8.96
CA LYS A 265 -19.94 18.97 -9.97
C LYS A 265 -20.52 17.68 -10.53
N LEU A 266 -21.80 17.48 -10.20
CA LEU A 266 -22.67 16.42 -10.65
C LEU A 266 -22.43 16.21 -12.14
N SER A 267 -21.57 15.26 -12.51
CA SER A 267 -21.67 14.65 -13.82
C SER A 267 -22.90 13.79 -13.73
N THR A 268 -24.02 14.39 -14.12
CA THR A 268 -25.24 13.72 -14.50
C THR A 268 -24.86 12.74 -15.60
N PHE A 269 -24.38 11.57 -15.22
CA PHE A 269 -24.35 10.44 -16.12
C PHE A 269 -25.80 10.19 -16.48
N ASN A 270 -26.12 10.28 -17.76
CA ASN A 270 -27.32 9.70 -18.34
C ASN A 270 -27.22 8.17 -18.19
N ALA A 271 -27.41 7.69 -16.96
CA ALA A 271 -27.43 6.29 -16.60
C ALA A 271 -28.82 5.76 -16.91
N LYS A 272 -28.95 5.08 -18.06
CA LYS A 272 -30.20 4.49 -18.53
C LYS A 272 -30.61 3.19 -17.82
N ASN A 273 -29.91 2.71 -16.79
CA ASN A 273 -30.16 1.39 -16.17
C ASN A 273 -30.16 1.46 -14.63
N ILE A 274 -31.28 1.12 -13.98
CA ILE A 274 -31.59 1.45 -12.58
C ILE A 274 -31.23 0.34 -11.55
N THR A 275 -31.02 -0.91 -11.98
CA THR A 275 -30.71 -2.05 -11.08
C THR A 275 -29.20 -2.27 -10.85
N LEU A 276 -28.37 -2.06 -11.87
CA LEU A 276 -26.90 -2.06 -11.81
C LEU A 276 -26.34 -1.02 -10.83
N THR A 277 -27.07 0.09 -10.65
CA THR A 277 -26.73 1.16 -9.72
C THR A 277 -26.61 0.69 -8.29
N HIS A 278 -27.35 -0.31 -7.83
CA HIS A 278 -27.37 -0.69 -6.42
C HIS A 278 -26.19 -1.58 -6.01
N PHE A 279 -25.80 -2.55 -6.85
CA PHE A 279 -24.56 -3.33 -6.64
C PHE A 279 -23.33 -2.42 -6.69
N VAL A 280 -23.28 -1.57 -7.72
CA VAL A 280 -22.18 -0.64 -7.93
C VAL A 280 -22.16 0.42 -6.83
N GLN A 281 -23.30 0.95 -6.38
CA GLN A 281 -23.38 1.87 -5.24
C GLN A 281 -22.87 1.19 -3.97
N ARG A 282 -23.29 -0.04 -3.66
CA ARG A 282 -22.82 -0.76 -2.47
C ARG A 282 -21.32 -1.08 -2.49
N LEU A 283 -20.77 -1.44 -3.64
CA LEU A 283 -19.32 -1.53 -3.81
C LEU A 283 -18.62 -0.16 -3.70
N ARG A 284 -19.31 0.91 -4.09
CA ARG A 284 -18.83 2.30 -4.00
C ARG A 284 -19.04 2.96 -2.64
N ASP A 285 -19.86 2.41 -1.75
CA ASP A 285 -20.17 2.93 -0.40
C ASP A 285 -18.96 2.87 0.56
N LYS A 286 -17.78 2.57 0.03
CA LYS A 286 -16.46 2.64 0.68
C LYS A 286 -16.35 1.80 1.96
N GLU A 287 -17.16 0.76 2.10
CA GLU A 287 -17.10 -0.12 3.26
C GLU A 287 -15.98 -1.16 3.15
N LEU A 288 -15.48 -1.46 1.95
CA LEU A 288 -14.35 -2.37 1.78
C LEU A 288 -13.03 -1.61 1.97
N VAL A 289 -12.24 -2.09 2.92
CA VAL A 289 -10.96 -1.49 3.33
C VAL A 289 -9.84 -2.51 3.14
N LEU A 290 -8.80 -2.08 2.43
CA LEU A 290 -7.56 -2.81 2.24
C LEU A 290 -6.58 -2.49 3.37
N ASP A 291 -6.09 -3.53 4.03
CA ASP A 291 -5.09 -3.50 5.09
C ASP A 291 -3.66 -3.69 4.53
N TYR A 292 -2.85 -2.64 4.64
CA TYR A 292 -1.45 -2.56 4.22
C TYR A 292 -0.45 -2.71 5.37
N GLN A 293 -0.91 -3.03 6.58
CA GLN A 293 -0.02 -3.21 7.72
C GLN A 293 1.07 -4.24 7.39
N LEU A 294 2.32 -3.88 7.68
CA LEU A 294 3.45 -4.77 7.57
C LEU A 294 3.24 -5.97 8.50
N ILE A 295 3.71 -7.14 8.08
CA ILE A 295 3.73 -8.36 8.90
C ILE A 295 5.12 -8.64 9.50
N SER A 296 6.16 -8.04 8.92
CA SER A 296 7.55 -8.11 9.37
C SER A 296 8.26 -6.77 9.18
N ALA A 297 9.47 -6.63 9.75
CA ALA A 297 10.34 -5.48 9.42
C ALA A 297 10.70 -5.49 7.93
N PRO A 298 10.91 -4.31 7.31
CA PRO A 298 11.51 -4.22 5.98
C PRO A 298 12.90 -4.88 5.99
N PHE A 299 13.26 -5.53 4.89
CA PHE A 299 14.52 -6.25 4.78
C PHE A 299 15.21 -6.03 3.44
N VAL A 300 16.52 -6.11 3.43
CA VAL A 300 17.37 -6.03 2.25
C VAL A 300 17.52 -7.42 1.65
N GLN A 301 17.41 -7.50 0.32
CA GLN A 301 17.80 -8.68 -0.44
C GLN A 301 18.32 -8.25 -1.80
N SER A 302 19.54 -8.68 -2.16
CA SER A 302 20.17 -8.35 -3.45
C SER A 302 20.18 -6.84 -3.75
N GLY A 303 20.45 -6.01 -2.74
CA GLY A 303 20.51 -4.54 -2.87
C GLY A 303 19.14 -3.86 -3.01
N ALA A 304 18.03 -4.60 -2.97
CA ALA A 304 16.67 -4.05 -2.96
C ALA A 304 16.10 -4.06 -1.54
N VAL A 305 15.21 -3.10 -1.25
CA VAL A 305 14.46 -3.05 0.02
C VAL A 305 13.09 -3.68 -0.19
N ASN A 306 12.76 -4.67 0.64
CA ASN A 306 11.55 -5.46 0.55
C ASN A 306 10.67 -5.23 1.78
N MET A 307 9.36 -5.20 1.56
CA MET A 307 8.33 -5.02 2.58
C MET A 307 7.21 -6.02 2.36
N MET A 308 6.85 -6.74 3.42
CA MET A 308 5.77 -7.72 3.42
C MET A 308 4.58 -7.13 4.16
N ALA A 309 3.44 -7.03 3.47
CA ALA A 309 2.20 -6.47 4.00
C ALA A 309 1.06 -7.50 3.98
N LYS A 310 0.08 -7.28 4.87
CA LYS A 310 -1.04 -8.20 5.09
C LYS A 310 -1.88 -8.41 3.82
N GLY A 311 -2.24 -7.34 3.12
CA GLY A 311 -2.93 -7.41 1.84
C GLY A 311 -4.34 -8.02 1.91
N GLU A 312 -5.05 -7.77 3.02
CA GLU A 312 -6.43 -8.24 3.22
C GLU A 312 -7.42 -7.12 2.87
N ILE A 313 -8.42 -7.43 2.05
CA ILE A 313 -9.58 -6.56 1.86
C ILE A 313 -10.71 -7.10 2.74
N SER A 314 -11.19 -6.29 3.68
CA SER A 314 -12.25 -6.69 4.60
C SER A 314 -13.31 -5.62 4.79
N PHE A 315 -14.49 -6.06 5.22
CA PHE A 315 -15.58 -5.16 5.58
C PHE A 315 -15.17 -4.26 6.75
N ARG A 316 -15.20 -2.94 6.50
CA ARG A 316 -14.79 -1.85 7.40
C ARG A 316 -13.37 -1.99 7.97
N GLY A 317 -12.55 -2.87 7.39
CA GLY A 317 -11.19 -3.13 7.87
C GLY A 317 -11.13 -3.96 9.15
N HIS A 318 -12.20 -4.70 9.50
CA HIS A 318 -12.26 -5.54 10.69
C HIS A 318 -11.51 -6.88 10.55
N GLY A 319 -11.09 -7.23 9.33
CA GLY A 319 -10.49 -8.54 9.04
C GLY A 319 -11.52 -9.66 9.08
N GLY A 320 -11.10 -10.87 9.48
CA GLY A 320 -11.99 -12.03 9.64
C GLY A 320 -12.14 -12.89 8.39
N THR A 321 -11.25 -12.75 7.42
CA THR A 321 -11.18 -13.66 6.28
C THR A 321 -10.75 -15.07 6.76
N PRO A 322 -11.50 -16.15 6.44
CA PRO A 322 -11.28 -17.49 7.00
C PRO A 322 -10.14 -18.29 6.33
N PHE A 323 -9.47 -17.71 5.35
CA PHE A 323 -8.33 -18.28 4.62
C PHE A 323 -7.16 -17.30 4.65
N HIS A 324 -5.99 -17.75 4.20
CA HIS A 324 -4.73 -17.01 4.31
C HIS A 324 -4.03 -16.80 2.96
N PRO A 325 -3.04 -15.90 2.88
CA PRO A 325 -2.25 -15.74 1.65
C PRO A 325 -1.46 -17.01 1.27
N PRO A 326 -1.36 -17.33 -0.03
CA PRO A 326 -0.51 -18.42 -0.50
C PRO A 326 0.96 -18.10 -0.34
N ASN A 327 1.77 -19.15 -0.21
CA ASN A 327 3.22 -19.01 -0.28
C ASN A 327 3.63 -18.80 -1.76
N VAL A 328 4.03 -17.58 -2.09
CA VAL A 328 4.45 -17.18 -3.43
C VAL A 328 5.96 -16.94 -3.44
N ARG A 329 6.65 -17.56 -4.41
CA ARG A 329 8.08 -17.32 -4.63
C ARG A 329 8.27 -16.09 -5.50
N ILE A 330 8.71 -15.00 -4.88
CA ILE A 330 9.02 -13.76 -5.57
C ILE A 330 10.39 -13.92 -6.27
N PRO A 331 10.50 -13.65 -7.58
CA PRO A 331 11.78 -13.75 -8.29
C PRO A 331 12.78 -12.72 -7.78
N ALA A 332 14.08 -12.99 -8.00
CA ALA A 332 15.13 -12.04 -7.67
C ALA A 332 14.93 -10.69 -8.40
N PRO A 333 15.37 -9.57 -7.82
CA PRO A 333 15.23 -8.25 -8.44
C PRO A 333 15.87 -8.23 -9.83
N HIS A 334 15.09 -7.87 -10.87
CA HIS A 334 15.58 -7.75 -12.24
C HIS A 334 14.93 -6.55 -12.94
N GLY A 335 15.58 -6.03 -13.99
CA GLY A 335 15.08 -4.90 -14.77
C GLY A 335 15.50 -3.53 -14.22
N VAL A 336 14.92 -2.48 -14.81
CA VAL A 336 15.36 -1.08 -14.61
C VAL A 336 14.33 -0.18 -13.92
N HIS A 337 13.13 -0.70 -13.62
CA HIS A 337 12.08 0.02 -12.89
C HIS A 337 12.48 0.31 -11.44
N MET A 338 11.80 1.26 -10.81
CA MET A 338 12.15 1.75 -9.46
C MET A 338 11.43 1.00 -8.35
N ILE A 339 10.23 0.47 -8.61
CA ILE A 339 9.41 -0.21 -7.61
C ILE A 339 8.61 -1.34 -8.24
N GLU A 340 8.42 -2.40 -7.46
CA GLU A 340 7.59 -3.55 -7.81
C GLU A 340 6.58 -3.82 -6.69
N PHE A 341 5.35 -4.07 -7.09
CA PHE A 341 4.26 -4.49 -6.23
C PHE A 341 3.79 -5.85 -6.66
N TYR A 342 3.74 -6.80 -5.74
CA TYR A 342 3.20 -8.12 -5.94
C TYR A 342 1.98 -8.27 -5.05
N ALA A 343 0.86 -8.71 -5.62
CA ALA A 343 -0.32 -9.07 -4.84
C ALA A 343 -0.73 -10.50 -5.17
N SER A 344 -0.85 -11.31 -4.13
CA SER A 344 -1.39 -12.65 -4.29
C SER A 344 -2.89 -12.61 -4.60
N ASP A 345 -3.42 -13.70 -5.14
CA ASP A 345 -4.85 -13.84 -5.37
C ASP A 345 -5.70 -13.75 -4.08
N TYR A 346 -5.08 -13.90 -2.90
CA TYR A 346 -5.69 -13.61 -1.61
C TYR A 346 -6.28 -12.20 -1.52
N LEU A 347 -5.63 -11.20 -2.13
CA LEU A 347 -6.10 -9.82 -2.12
C LEU A 347 -7.51 -9.74 -2.74
N ALA A 348 -7.69 -10.30 -3.92
CA ALA A 348 -8.97 -10.29 -4.61
C ALA A 348 -9.99 -11.26 -3.97
N ASN A 349 -9.55 -12.42 -3.49
CA ASN A 349 -10.45 -13.39 -2.85
C ASN A 349 -10.99 -12.91 -1.50
N SER A 350 -10.18 -12.20 -0.69
CA SER A 350 -10.67 -11.58 0.56
C SER A 350 -11.77 -10.56 0.27
N MET A 351 -11.58 -9.71 -0.76
CA MET A 351 -12.62 -8.79 -1.24
C MET A 351 -13.90 -9.52 -1.64
N LEU A 352 -13.79 -10.57 -2.48
CA LEU A 352 -14.93 -11.36 -2.95
C LEU A 352 -15.66 -12.07 -1.79
N TYR A 353 -14.93 -12.58 -0.80
CA TYR A 353 -15.49 -13.20 0.39
C TYR A 353 -16.31 -12.20 1.22
N HIS A 354 -15.74 -11.03 1.53
CA HIS A 354 -16.47 -10.00 2.28
C HIS A 354 -17.66 -9.48 1.47
N SER A 355 -17.54 -9.32 0.16
CA SER A 355 -18.65 -8.91 -0.72
C SER A 355 -19.78 -9.93 -0.73
N TYR A 356 -19.44 -11.22 -0.73
CA TYR A 356 -20.40 -12.32 -0.59
C TYR A 356 -21.10 -12.28 0.78
N ARG A 357 -20.35 -12.14 1.87
CA ARG A 357 -20.91 -12.10 3.24
C ARG A 357 -21.86 -10.91 3.46
N GLN A 358 -21.61 -9.78 2.78
CA GLN A 358 -22.47 -8.60 2.82
C GLN A 358 -23.59 -8.61 1.78
N LYS A 359 -23.77 -9.73 1.05
CA LYS A 359 -24.80 -9.88 0.00
C LYS A 359 -24.72 -8.82 -1.10
N PHE A 360 -23.52 -8.31 -1.38
CA PHE A 360 -23.33 -7.39 -2.49
C PHE A 360 -23.57 -8.10 -3.83
N LEU A 361 -23.24 -9.39 -3.92
CA LEU A 361 -23.42 -10.18 -5.14
C LEU A 361 -24.86 -10.65 -5.38
N ASP A 362 -25.80 -10.36 -4.48
CA ASP A 362 -27.20 -10.72 -4.63
C ASP A 362 -27.91 -9.62 -5.46
N VAL A 363 -28.37 -9.97 -6.66
CA VAL A 363 -28.83 -9.02 -7.68
C VAL A 363 -30.21 -9.40 -8.19
N THR A 364 -31.08 -8.40 -8.33
CA THR A 364 -32.38 -8.53 -8.98
C THR A 364 -32.32 -7.92 -10.37
N ILE A 365 -32.71 -8.71 -11.38
CA ILE A 365 -32.66 -8.39 -12.80
C ILE A 365 -34.09 -8.41 -13.34
N GLY A 366 -34.64 -7.23 -13.62
CA GLY A 366 -35.92 -7.05 -14.30
C GLY A 366 -35.78 -6.42 -15.70
N PRO A 367 -36.88 -6.26 -16.46
CA PRO A 367 -36.91 -5.61 -17.78
C PRO A 367 -36.30 -4.20 -17.80
N GLU A 368 -36.38 -3.47 -16.68
CA GLU A 368 -35.81 -2.14 -16.47
C GLU A 368 -34.28 -2.12 -16.32
N SER A 369 -33.63 -3.29 -16.27
CA SER A 369 -32.19 -3.40 -16.05
C SER A 369 -31.37 -3.07 -17.29
N SER A 370 -31.94 -3.25 -18.48
CA SER A 370 -31.32 -2.92 -19.77
C SER A 370 -32.38 -2.84 -20.86
N PRO A 371 -32.25 -1.95 -21.87
CA PRO A 371 -33.14 -1.92 -23.03
C PRO A 371 -33.26 -3.27 -23.75
N GLN A 372 -32.19 -4.07 -23.76
CA GLN A 372 -32.17 -5.42 -24.37
C GLN A 372 -33.03 -6.42 -23.58
N LEU A 373 -33.14 -6.23 -22.26
CA LEU A 373 -33.94 -7.09 -21.39
C LEU A 373 -35.43 -6.75 -21.42
N GLN A 374 -35.79 -5.53 -21.85
CA GLN A 374 -37.17 -5.08 -21.90
C GLN A 374 -38.04 -5.94 -22.83
N SER A 375 -37.51 -6.34 -23.98
CA SER A 375 -38.17 -7.24 -24.92
C SER A 375 -37.95 -8.72 -24.62
N LEU A 376 -36.91 -9.07 -23.85
CA LEU A 376 -36.55 -10.45 -23.55
C LEU A 376 -37.29 -11.00 -22.32
N LEU A 377 -37.35 -10.24 -21.22
CA LEU A 377 -37.91 -10.67 -19.93
C LEU A 377 -39.43 -10.49 -19.88
N VAL A 378 -40.12 -11.03 -20.87
CA VAL A 378 -41.58 -11.05 -20.98
C VAL A 378 -42.07 -12.46 -21.33
N THR A 379 -43.30 -12.76 -20.97
CA THR A 379 -43.93 -14.08 -21.21
C THR A 379 -44.62 -14.17 -22.57
N THR A 380 -45.14 -13.08 -23.12
CA THR A 380 -45.76 -13.05 -24.45
C THR A 380 -44.87 -12.24 -25.39
N CYS A 381 -44.42 -12.89 -26.47
CA CYS A 381 -43.51 -12.25 -27.41
C CYS A 381 -44.27 -11.32 -28.36
N GLY A 382 -43.72 -10.14 -28.60
CA GLY A 382 -44.23 -9.21 -29.61
C GLY A 382 -43.89 -9.65 -31.05
N PRO A 383 -44.17 -8.82 -32.07
CA PRO A 383 -43.98 -9.16 -33.48
C PRO A 383 -42.53 -9.45 -33.90
N ALA A 384 -41.55 -9.17 -33.03
CA ALA A 384 -40.14 -9.53 -33.21
C ALA A 384 -39.85 -11.02 -32.91
N GLY A 385 -40.78 -11.75 -32.28
CA GLY A 385 -40.69 -13.20 -32.09
C GLY A 385 -39.49 -13.69 -31.29
N PHE A 386 -39.00 -12.90 -30.32
CA PHE A 386 -37.88 -13.32 -29.47
C PHE A 386 -38.07 -12.82 -28.04
N CYS A 387 -38.54 -13.69 -27.16
CA CYS A 387 -38.67 -13.44 -25.72
C CYS A 387 -38.60 -14.74 -24.91
N LEU A 388 -38.39 -14.65 -23.60
CA LEU A 388 -38.21 -15.82 -22.73
C LEU A 388 -39.42 -16.77 -22.70
N GLY A 389 -40.63 -16.23 -22.94
CA GLY A 389 -41.86 -17.00 -23.01
C GLY A 389 -41.92 -18.05 -24.13
N GLU A 390 -41.17 -17.87 -25.21
CA GLU A 390 -41.07 -18.82 -26.33
C GLU A 390 -40.07 -19.94 -26.06
N PHE A 391 -39.05 -19.68 -25.24
CA PHE A 391 -38.00 -20.65 -24.91
C PHE A 391 -38.32 -21.50 -23.68
N LEU A 392 -39.32 -21.11 -22.88
CA LEU A 392 -39.65 -21.78 -21.62
C LEU A 392 -41.00 -22.49 -21.68
N GLY A 393 -41.05 -23.60 -22.42
CA GLY A 393 -42.22 -24.47 -22.49
C GLY A 393 -43.52 -23.69 -22.74
N THR A 394 -44.50 -23.85 -21.86
CA THR A 394 -45.82 -23.18 -21.94
C THR A 394 -45.90 -21.86 -21.14
N LEU A 395 -44.77 -21.20 -20.86
CA LEU A 395 -44.72 -20.00 -20.02
C LEU A 395 -45.64 -18.88 -20.51
N GLY A 396 -45.66 -18.62 -21.82
CA GLY A 396 -46.52 -17.60 -22.42
C GLY A 396 -48.02 -17.92 -22.33
N GLU A 397 -48.37 -19.20 -22.31
CA GLU A 397 -49.77 -19.65 -22.21
C GLU A 397 -50.27 -19.62 -20.76
N GLN A 398 -49.44 -20.05 -19.80
CA GLN A 398 -49.79 -20.09 -18.38
C GLN A 398 -49.85 -18.69 -17.75
N PHE A 399 -48.98 -17.79 -18.21
CA PHE A 399 -48.80 -16.46 -17.63
C PHE A 399 -48.79 -15.38 -18.73
N PRO A 400 -49.91 -15.15 -19.45
CA PRO A 400 -49.93 -14.24 -20.61
C PRO A 400 -49.74 -12.77 -20.20
N ASP A 401 -48.98 -12.01 -21.00
CA ASP A 401 -48.74 -10.56 -20.87
C ASP A 401 -48.11 -10.14 -19.53
N ARG A 402 -47.10 -10.89 -19.10
CA ARG A 402 -46.43 -10.70 -17.81
C ARG A 402 -44.95 -10.39 -18.00
N GLN A 403 -44.41 -9.67 -17.03
CA GLN A 403 -42.97 -9.40 -16.94
C GLN A 403 -42.27 -10.42 -16.06
N ILE A 404 -41.02 -10.70 -16.38
CA ILE A 404 -40.18 -11.68 -15.68
C ILE A 404 -39.12 -10.94 -14.87
N GLU A 405 -38.90 -11.41 -13.66
CA GLU A 405 -37.83 -10.94 -12.79
C GLU A 405 -36.95 -12.11 -12.37
N ILE A 406 -35.64 -11.91 -12.43
CA ILE A 406 -34.65 -12.90 -12.07
C ILE A 406 -33.92 -12.42 -10.83
N GLU A 407 -33.92 -13.22 -9.78
CA GLU A 407 -33.13 -12.97 -8.58
C GLU A 407 -31.94 -13.93 -8.56
N PHE A 408 -30.74 -13.38 -8.68
CA PHE A 408 -29.49 -14.09 -8.50
C PHE A 408 -28.99 -13.91 -7.07
N PHE A 409 -28.51 -14.99 -6.45
CA PHE A 409 -27.81 -14.93 -5.18
C PHE A 409 -26.60 -15.85 -5.19
N ALA A 410 -25.50 -15.40 -4.60
CA ALA A 410 -24.31 -16.23 -4.47
C ALA A 410 -24.55 -17.31 -3.39
N LYS A 411 -24.20 -18.57 -3.69
CA LYS A 411 -24.29 -19.68 -2.72
C LYS A 411 -23.05 -19.79 -1.85
N LYS A 412 -21.89 -19.49 -2.42
CA LYS A 412 -20.60 -19.41 -1.76
C LYS A 412 -19.79 -18.26 -2.34
N ALA A 413 -18.76 -17.82 -1.62
CA ALA A 413 -17.85 -16.79 -2.04
C ALA A 413 -17.25 -17.14 -3.42
N PRO A 414 -17.26 -16.20 -4.38
CA PRO A 414 -16.60 -16.40 -5.66
C PRO A 414 -15.10 -16.57 -5.48
N LEU A 415 -14.50 -17.28 -6.43
CA LEU A 415 -13.07 -17.54 -6.45
C LEU A 415 -12.45 -16.86 -7.66
N ILE A 416 -11.34 -16.17 -7.47
CA ILE A 416 -10.45 -15.76 -8.55
C ILE A 416 -9.05 -16.36 -8.34
N VAL A 417 -8.46 -16.93 -9.38
CA VAL A 417 -7.10 -17.47 -9.33
C VAL A 417 -6.28 -16.83 -10.42
N PHE A 418 -5.09 -16.35 -10.07
CA PHE A 418 -4.12 -15.82 -11.02
C PHE A 418 -3.29 -16.96 -11.61
N ILE A 419 -3.19 -16.96 -12.93
CA ILE A 419 -2.45 -17.92 -13.74
C ILE A 419 -1.60 -17.09 -14.71
N ASP A 420 -0.56 -17.66 -15.30
CA ASP A 420 0.28 -16.94 -16.25
C ASP A 420 -0.56 -16.25 -17.34
N ASN A 421 -0.39 -14.93 -17.44
CA ASN A 421 -1.08 -14.01 -18.38
C ASN A 421 -2.61 -13.88 -18.27
N ARG A 422 -3.29 -14.57 -17.35
CA ARG A 422 -4.76 -14.47 -17.21
C ARG A 422 -5.23 -14.70 -15.78
N SER A 423 -6.47 -14.33 -15.50
CA SER A 423 -7.12 -14.71 -14.25
C SER A 423 -8.42 -15.47 -14.51
N ARG A 424 -8.68 -16.50 -13.71
CA ARG A 424 -9.89 -17.31 -13.81
C ARG A 424 -10.82 -17.02 -12.65
N PHE A 425 -12.02 -16.58 -12.97
CA PHE A 425 -13.10 -16.31 -12.04
C PHE A 425 -14.10 -17.47 -12.04
N ARG A 426 -14.57 -17.86 -10.87
CA ARG A 426 -15.57 -18.90 -10.68
C ARG A 426 -16.63 -18.45 -9.69
N LEU A 427 -17.89 -18.54 -10.11
CA LEU A 427 -19.06 -18.15 -9.34
C LEU A 427 -20.01 -19.34 -9.23
N HIS A 428 -20.57 -19.51 -8.03
CA HIS A 428 -21.63 -20.48 -7.78
C HIS A 428 -22.80 -19.74 -7.14
N GLY A 429 -23.95 -19.81 -7.78
CA GLY A 429 -25.14 -19.10 -7.35
C GLY A 429 -26.39 -19.95 -7.47
N GLY A 430 -27.48 -19.40 -6.94
CA GLY A 430 -28.82 -19.81 -7.29
C GLY A 430 -29.49 -18.68 -8.06
N LEU A 431 -30.41 -19.07 -8.92
CA LEU A 431 -31.23 -18.19 -9.72
C LEU A 431 -32.69 -18.57 -9.52
N ASN A 432 -33.47 -17.62 -9.01
CA ASN A 432 -34.91 -17.75 -8.87
C ASN A 432 -35.58 -16.86 -9.90
N MET A 433 -36.44 -17.44 -10.72
CA MET A 433 -37.21 -16.69 -11.71
C MET A 433 -38.64 -16.49 -11.22
N PHE A 434 -39.14 -15.28 -11.38
CA PHE A 434 -40.45 -14.86 -10.93
C PHE A 434 -41.24 -14.21 -12.06
N VAL A 435 -42.54 -14.41 -12.03
CA VAL A 435 -43.49 -13.65 -12.85
C VAL A 435 -44.06 -12.52 -12.00
N ARG A 436 -43.85 -11.28 -12.43
CA ARG A 436 -44.36 -10.06 -11.78
C ARG A 436 -45.86 -9.92 -11.93
N PRO A 437 -46.58 -9.38 -10.94
CA PRO A 437 -48.02 -9.15 -11.02
C PRO A 437 -48.38 -8.18 -12.16
N ALA A 438 -49.44 -8.49 -12.92
CA ALA A 438 -49.99 -7.59 -13.93
C ALA A 438 -50.98 -6.59 -13.30
N ASN A 439 -51.73 -7.03 -12.30
CA ASN A 439 -52.72 -6.25 -11.57
C ASN A 439 -52.44 -6.23 -10.07
N ALA A 440 -52.96 -5.23 -9.35
CA ALA A 440 -52.78 -5.07 -7.90
C ALA A 440 -53.35 -6.24 -7.06
N THR A 441 -54.22 -7.09 -7.64
CA THR A 441 -54.78 -8.27 -7.01
C THR A 441 -53.90 -9.52 -7.13
N GLN A 442 -52.89 -9.49 -8.00
CA GLN A 442 -52.00 -10.63 -8.25
C GLN A 442 -50.73 -10.49 -7.42
N VAL A 443 -50.15 -11.63 -7.03
CA VAL A 443 -48.87 -11.69 -6.32
C VAL A 443 -47.75 -12.09 -7.26
N LYS A 444 -46.52 -11.72 -6.90
CA LYS A 444 -45.29 -12.21 -7.54
C LYS A 444 -45.18 -13.71 -7.29
N GLN A 445 -45.00 -14.50 -8.35
CA GLN A 445 -44.94 -15.97 -8.25
C GLN A 445 -43.59 -16.47 -8.75
N MET A 446 -42.92 -17.31 -7.94
CA MET A 446 -41.70 -18.01 -8.37
C MET A 446 -42.09 -19.15 -9.31
N ILE A 447 -41.52 -19.14 -10.51
CA ILE A 447 -41.79 -20.12 -11.57
C ILE A 447 -40.64 -21.10 -11.79
N LEU A 448 -39.39 -20.69 -11.57
CA LEU A 448 -38.23 -21.57 -11.69
C LEU A 448 -37.26 -21.34 -10.54
N ARG A 449 -36.64 -22.42 -10.09
CA ARG A 449 -35.50 -22.42 -9.18
C ARG A 449 -34.37 -23.21 -9.80
N THR A 450 -33.23 -22.56 -10.00
CA THR A 450 -32.06 -23.18 -10.63
C THR A 450 -30.78 -22.88 -9.86
N ASP A 451 -29.82 -23.79 -9.98
CA ASP A 451 -28.45 -23.58 -9.56
C ASP A 451 -27.61 -23.20 -10.76
N THR A 452 -26.65 -22.30 -10.59
CA THR A 452 -25.76 -21.90 -11.67
C THR A 452 -24.31 -21.97 -11.26
N THR A 453 -23.47 -22.42 -12.19
CA THR A 453 -22.02 -22.36 -12.07
C THR A 453 -21.43 -21.68 -13.29
N MET A 454 -20.74 -20.57 -13.04
CA MET A 454 -20.10 -19.78 -14.09
C MET A 454 -18.60 -19.79 -13.90
N THR A 455 -17.88 -19.98 -15.00
CA THR A 455 -16.44 -19.77 -15.09
C THR A 455 -16.13 -18.73 -16.17
N ALA A 456 -15.26 -17.78 -15.86
CA ALA A 456 -14.89 -16.71 -16.76
C ALA A 456 -13.38 -16.45 -16.74
N ASN A 457 -12.83 -16.09 -17.89
CA ASN A 457 -11.52 -15.48 -17.99
C ASN A 457 -11.65 -13.98 -17.77
N VAL A 458 -10.84 -13.43 -16.88
CA VAL A 458 -10.77 -12.00 -16.60
C VAL A 458 -9.39 -11.51 -17.03
N ASN A 459 -9.37 -10.55 -17.95
CA ASN A 459 -8.14 -9.88 -18.37
C ASN A 459 -8.13 -8.48 -17.79
N LEU A 460 -7.04 -8.15 -17.10
CA LEU A 460 -6.87 -6.85 -16.43
C LEU A 460 -5.68 -6.12 -17.04
N TRP A 461 -5.81 -4.81 -17.18
CA TRP A 461 -4.73 -3.92 -17.61
C TRP A 461 -4.81 -2.59 -16.87
N ILE A 462 -3.75 -1.80 -16.95
CA ILE A 462 -3.70 -0.48 -16.32
C ILE A 462 -4.13 0.57 -17.35
N ASN A 463 -5.10 1.40 -16.97
CA ASN A 463 -5.53 2.57 -17.74
C ASN A 463 -5.43 3.80 -16.85
N GLY A 464 -4.47 4.68 -17.12
CA GLY A 464 -4.15 5.83 -16.27
C GLY A 464 -3.71 5.38 -14.87
N SER A 465 -4.47 5.76 -13.85
CA SER A 465 -4.22 5.40 -12.44
C SER A 465 -5.17 4.30 -11.92
N ALA A 466 -5.87 3.59 -12.79
CA ALA A 466 -6.79 2.53 -12.41
C ALA A 466 -6.45 1.20 -13.10
N ILE A 467 -6.70 0.09 -12.40
CA ILE A 467 -6.73 -1.25 -12.99
C ILE A 467 -8.14 -1.47 -13.52
N VAL A 468 -8.26 -1.66 -14.83
CA VAL A 468 -9.52 -1.97 -15.53
C VAL A 468 -9.43 -3.35 -16.17
N GLY A 469 -10.54 -3.88 -16.67
CA GLY A 469 -10.52 -5.19 -17.32
C GLY A 469 -11.71 -5.48 -18.21
N ASN A 470 -11.67 -6.65 -18.83
CA ASN A 470 -12.80 -7.29 -19.48
C ASN A 470 -12.92 -8.73 -19.01
N SER A 471 -14.08 -9.32 -19.26
CA SER A 471 -14.38 -10.69 -18.89
C SER A 471 -14.99 -11.43 -20.08
N THR A 472 -14.56 -12.68 -20.29
CA THR A 472 -15.19 -13.62 -21.22
C THR A 472 -15.61 -14.87 -20.46
N ILE A 473 -16.82 -15.37 -20.72
CA ILE A 473 -17.38 -16.53 -20.04
C ILE A 473 -16.88 -17.78 -20.77
N GLU A 474 -16.16 -18.63 -20.03
CA GLU A 474 -15.70 -19.94 -20.52
C GLU A 474 -16.83 -20.98 -20.43
N ASN A 475 -17.60 -20.94 -19.34
CA ASN A 475 -18.73 -21.85 -19.14
C ASN A 475 -19.80 -21.20 -18.26
N LEU A 476 -21.05 -21.49 -18.56
CA LEU A 476 -22.23 -21.10 -17.79
C LEU A 476 -23.21 -22.27 -17.76
N ASP A 477 -23.13 -23.05 -16.69
CA ASP A 477 -24.02 -24.18 -16.49
C ASP A 477 -25.21 -23.78 -15.62
N PHE A 478 -26.36 -24.33 -15.93
CA PHE A 478 -27.55 -24.26 -15.09
C PHE A 478 -27.98 -25.67 -14.69
N LYS A 479 -28.51 -25.82 -13.49
CA LYS A 479 -29.15 -27.03 -13.01
C LYS A 479 -30.53 -26.69 -12.51
N LEU A 480 -31.54 -27.14 -13.23
CA LEU A 480 -32.94 -26.97 -12.89
C LEU A 480 -33.24 -27.78 -11.62
N LEU A 481 -33.75 -27.11 -10.58
CA LEU A 481 -34.15 -27.76 -9.32
C LEU A 481 -35.67 -27.92 -9.23
N GLU A 482 -36.41 -26.89 -9.62
CA GLU A 482 -37.86 -26.86 -9.57
C GLU A 482 -38.40 -25.97 -10.69
N THR A 483 -39.50 -26.39 -11.31
CA THR A 483 -40.27 -25.60 -12.27
C THR A 483 -41.76 -25.73 -11.95
N LYS A 484 -42.48 -24.62 -12.07
CA LYS A 484 -43.95 -24.57 -12.07
C LYS A 484 -44.52 -24.31 -13.46
N VAL A 485 -43.66 -24.18 -14.46
CA VAL A 485 -44.03 -24.06 -15.87
C VAL A 485 -44.02 -25.46 -16.47
N ASN A 486 -45.07 -25.79 -17.23
CA ASN A 486 -45.17 -27.09 -17.89
C ASN A 486 -44.22 -27.11 -19.08
N GLU A 487 -43.67 -28.28 -19.37
CA GLU A 487 -42.81 -28.52 -20.53
C GLU A 487 -41.47 -27.77 -20.49
N VAL A 488 -40.94 -27.52 -19.29
CA VAL A 488 -39.56 -27.06 -19.11
C VAL A 488 -38.70 -28.21 -18.59
N ASP A 489 -37.80 -28.69 -19.45
CA ASP A 489 -36.78 -29.66 -19.08
C ASP A 489 -35.39 -28.98 -18.95
N GLN A 490 -34.40 -29.79 -18.53
CA GLN A 490 -33.04 -29.31 -18.29
C GLN A 490 -32.37 -28.81 -19.58
N ASP A 491 -32.65 -29.44 -20.71
CA ASP A 491 -31.99 -29.11 -21.97
C ASP A 491 -32.52 -27.77 -22.51
N SER A 492 -33.84 -27.56 -22.48
CA SER A 492 -34.49 -26.30 -22.86
C SER A 492 -33.98 -25.12 -22.02
N PHE A 493 -33.76 -25.32 -20.72
CA PHE A 493 -33.23 -24.28 -19.84
C PHE A 493 -31.71 -24.05 -20.04
N SER A 494 -30.96 -25.09 -20.42
CA SER A 494 -29.52 -24.97 -20.68
C SER A 494 -29.23 -24.12 -21.93
N ASP A 495 -30.07 -24.23 -22.96
CA ASP A 495 -29.94 -23.47 -24.21
C ASP A 495 -30.08 -21.95 -23.99
N LEU A 496 -30.88 -21.53 -22.99
CA LEU A 496 -30.96 -20.13 -22.56
C LEU A 496 -29.65 -19.60 -21.98
N GLY A 497 -28.74 -20.50 -21.57
CA GLY A 497 -27.44 -20.13 -21.05
C GLY A 497 -26.54 -19.44 -22.07
N LEU A 498 -26.71 -19.69 -23.36
CA LEU A 498 -25.94 -18.97 -24.39
C LEU A 498 -26.27 -17.47 -24.39
N PHE A 499 -27.56 -17.13 -24.28
CA PHE A 499 -28.01 -15.73 -24.16
C PHE A 499 -27.61 -15.11 -22.82
N GLY A 500 -27.71 -15.91 -21.75
CA GLY A 500 -27.26 -15.51 -20.42
C GLY A 500 -25.77 -15.16 -20.40
N ALA A 501 -24.95 -15.92 -21.14
CA ALA A 501 -23.51 -15.70 -21.22
C ALA A 501 -23.17 -14.35 -21.86
N GLU A 502 -23.73 -14.01 -23.03
CA GLU A 502 -23.45 -12.72 -23.68
C GLU A 502 -23.83 -11.53 -22.78
N PHE A 503 -25.00 -11.60 -22.14
CA PHE A 503 -25.45 -10.57 -21.20
C PHE A 503 -24.50 -10.44 -19.99
N LEU A 504 -24.12 -11.57 -19.38
CA LEU A 504 -23.22 -11.59 -18.22
C LEU A 504 -21.80 -11.13 -18.58
N GLU A 505 -21.28 -11.46 -19.76
CA GLU A 505 -20.00 -10.95 -20.26
C GLU A 505 -19.98 -9.43 -20.34
N LYS A 506 -21.03 -8.86 -20.95
CA LYS A 506 -21.18 -7.40 -21.06
C LYS A 506 -21.29 -6.76 -19.68
N LEU A 507 -22.10 -7.33 -18.80
CA LEU A 507 -22.28 -6.86 -17.42
C LEU A 507 -20.95 -6.85 -16.64
N LEU A 508 -20.23 -7.97 -16.64
CA LEU A 508 -18.94 -8.10 -15.96
C LEU A 508 -17.91 -7.16 -16.55
N THR A 509 -17.89 -7.00 -17.87
CA THR A 509 -16.98 -6.07 -18.54
C THR A 509 -17.29 -4.62 -18.16
N GLU A 510 -18.56 -4.20 -18.12
CA GLU A 510 -18.95 -2.87 -17.66
C GLU A 510 -18.49 -2.60 -16.22
N ILE A 511 -18.62 -3.58 -15.33
CA ILE A 511 -18.12 -3.49 -13.94
C ILE A 511 -16.59 -3.35 -13.91
N LEU A 512 -15.87 -4.19 -14.65
CA LEU A 512 -14.41 -4.16 -14.71
C LEU A 512 -13.87 -2.87 -15.36
N GLN A 513 -14.60 -2.26 -16.28
CA GLN A 513 -14.24 -0.98 -16.90
C GLN A 513 -14.37 0.21 -15.95
N MET A 514 -15.16 0.09 -14.86
CA MET A 514 -15.17 1.14 -13.83
C MET A 514 -13.80 1.26 -13.14
N GLY A 515 -13.10 0.14 -13.05
CA GLY A 515 -11.74 0.04 -12.54
C GLY A 515 -11.60 0.20 -11.03
N ILE A 516 -10.43 -0.19 -10.54
CA ILE A 516 -9.99 0.01 -9.16
C ILE A 516 -8.79 0.95 -9.20
N ALA A 517 -8.85 2.04 -8.43
CA ALA A 517 -7.72 2.97 -8.34
C ALA A 517 -6.48 2.26 -7.79
N LEU A 518 -5.34 2.44 -8.45
CA LEU A 518 -4.07 2.00 -7.92
C LEU A 518 -3.79 2.78 -6.63
N PRO A 519 -3.35 2.11 -5.57
CA PRO A 519 -2.95 2.77 -4.33
C PRO A 519 -1.77 3.70 -4.63
N THR A 520 -1.99 5.01 -4.58
CA THR A 520 -0.92 6.01 -4.68
C THR A 520 -0.81 6.77 -3.36
N MET A 521 0.43 7.08 -2.98
CA MET A 521 0.67 8.04 -1.91
C MET A 521 0.69 9.43 -2.52
N GLN A 522 0.07 10.40 -1.85
CA GLN A 522 0.15 11.79 -2.26
C GLN A 522 1.61 12.25 -2.34
N GLY A 523 1.94 12.98 -3.40
CA GLY A 523 3.31 13.37 -3.71
C GLY A 523 4.13 12.28 -4.41
N VAL A 524 3.60 11.08 -4.63
CA VAL A 524 4.23 10.02 -5.43
C VAL A 524 3.42 9.80 -6.72
N ILE A 525 4.02 10.14 -7.85
CA ILE A 525 3.40 9.98 -9.16
C ILE A 525 4.00 8.74 -9.83
N LEU A 526 3.18 7.71 -10.07
CA LEU A 526 3.58 6.53 -10.81
C LEU A 526 3.77 6.85 -12.30
N LYS A 527 4.79 6.25 -12.92
CA LYS A 527 5.18 6.46 -14.32
C LYS A 527 5.34 5.12 -15.02
N SER A 528 4.65 4.99 -16.15
CA SER A 528 4.66 3.79 -17.01
C SER A 528 4.45 2.48 -16.23
N PRO A 529 3.37 2.34 -15.45
CA PRO A 529 3.11 1.12 -14.72
C PRO A 529 2.76 -0.03 -15.68
N LYS A 530 3.33 -1.21 -15.42
CA LYS A 530 3.10 -2.43 -16.19
C LYS A 530 2.56 -3.52 -15.27
N LEU A 531 1.41 -4.08 -15.63
CA LEU A 531 0.75 -5.20 -14.94
C LEU A 531 1.06 -6.51 -15.67
N THR A 532 1.41 -7.55 -14.91
CA THR A 532 1.61 -8.92 -15.40
C THR A 532 1.02 -9.93 -14.41
N PHE A 533 0.52 -11.06 -14.92
CA PHE A 533 -0.05 -12.15 -14.12
C PHE A 533 0.88 -13.36 -14.14
N HIS A 534 1.03 -13.98 -12.97
CA HIS A 534 1.84 -15.15 -12.73
C HIS A 534 1.02 -16.13 -11.86
N ASP A 535 1.51 -17.35 -11.71
CA ASP A 535 0.88 -18.33 -10.82
C ASP A 535 0.69 -17.77 -9.40
N ARG A 536 -0.58 -17.62 -8.98
CA ARG A 536 -1.04 -17.12 -7.67
C ARG A 536 -0.75 -15.66 -7.33
N TYR A 537 -0.12 -14.87 -8.21
CA TYR A 537 0.12 -13.44 -7.96
C TYR A 537 0.09 -12.57 -9.23
N LEU A 538 -0.26 -11.30 -9.05
CA LEU A 538 -0.03 -10.25 -10.03
C LEU A 538 1.21 -9.44 -9.64
N LYS A 539 1.90 -8.90 -10.64
CA LYS A 539 3.05 -8.00 -10.50
C LYS A 539 2.77 -6.69 -11.22
N VAL A 540 2.91 -5.58 -10.50
CA VAL A 540 2.95 -4.22 -11.05
C VAL A 540 4.37 -3.68 -10.90
N SER A 541 5.03 -3.39 -12.02
CA SER A 541 6.34 -2.73 -12.06
C SER A 541 6.21 -1.32 -12.60
N THR A 542 6.82 -0.33 -11.95
CA THR A 542 6.67 1.07 -12.36
C THR A 542 7.87 1.93 -11.93
N TYR A 543 7.96 3.12 -12.52
CA TYR A 543 8.81 4.20 -12.04
C TYR A 543 7.97 5.14 -11.17
N PHE A 544 8.61 5.93 -10.31
CA PHE A 544 7.89 6.97 -9.58
C PHE A 544 8.66 8.29 -9.65
N LYS A 545 7.92 9.39 -9.59
CA LYS A 545 8.46 10.74 -9.40
C LYS A 545 7.86 11.30 -8.11
N LEU A 546 8.71 11.86 -7.25
CA LEU A 546 8.25 12.67 -6.14
C LEU A 546 7.88 14.07 -6.64
N ASP A 547 6.70 14.55 -6.26
CA ASP A 547 6.28 15.92 -6.49
C ASP A 547 7.22 16.86 -5.71
N GLU A 548 7.93 17.73 -6.42
CA GLU A 548 8.98 18.58 -5.86
C GLU A 548 8.44 19.66 -4.93
N GLU A 549 7.25 20.21 -5.21
CA GLU A 549 6.61 21.20 -4.35
C GLU A 549 6.10 20.53 -3.08
N TYR A 550 5.50 19.35 -3.24
CA TYR A 550 5.01 18.56 -2.13
C TYR A 550 6.14 18.05 -1.22
N ALA A 551 7.15 17.40 -1.79
CA ALA A 551 8.32 16.91 -1.08
C ALA A 551 9.11 18.07 -0.43
N GLY A 552 9.25 19.20 -1.14
CA GLY A 552 9.89 20.40 -0.61
C GLY A 552 9.13 21.04 0.56
N ASN A 553 7.79 21.08 0.51
CA ASN A 553 6.96 21.60 1.60
C ASN A 553 6.91 20.64 2.80
N LEU A 554 6.92 19.35 2.54
CA LEU A 554 6.89 18.29 3.54
C LEU A 554 8.21 18.20 4.32
N VAL A 555 9.34 18.23 3.60
CA VAL A 555 10.68 18.30 4.19
C VAL A 555 10.85 19.62 4.94
N ARG A 556 10.45 20.77 4.37
CA ARG A 556 10.52 22.06 5.08
C ARG A 556 9.62 22.09 6.32
N GLY A 557 8.44 21.47 6.27
CA GLY A 557 7.48 21.38 7.37
C GLY A 557 7.96 20.50 8.53
N ALA A 558 8.48 19.31 8.23
CA ALA A 558 9.06 18.40 9.22
C ALA A 558 10.27 19.02 9.92
N VAL A 559 11.19 19.60 9.12
CA VAL A 559 12.38 20.29 9.62
C VAL A 559 12.03 21.54 10.45
N ARG A 560 11.02 22.34 10.05
CA ARG A 560 10.68 23.60 10.76
C ARG A 560 10.15 23.35 12.18
N LYS A 561 9.46 22.24 12.42
CA LYS A 561 9.06 21.81 13.78
C LYS A 561 10.26 21.43 14.65
N THR A 562 11.36 20.99 14.05
CA THR A 562 12.60 20.63 14.75
C THR A 562 13.40 21.85 15.24
N LEU A 563 13.28 23.00 14.56
CA LEU A 563 14.01 24.23 14.91
C LEU A 563 13.27 25.18 15.88
N SER A 564 11.99 24.91 16.17
CA SER A 564 11.14 25.78 17.01
C SER A 564 10.77 25.18 18.37
N GLY A 565 11.16 23.94 18.65
CA GLY A 565 11.01 23.32 19.96
C GLY A 565 12.27 23.49 20.81
N PRO A 566 12.15 23.71 22.14
CA PRO A 566 13.32 23.68 23.01
C PRO A 566 13.96 22.29 22.93
N ILE A 567 15.26 22.25 22.67
CA ILE A 567 16.09 21.06 22.81
C ILE A 567 16.07 20.73 24.30
N ARG A 568 15.31 19.71 24.72
CA ARG A 568 15.44 19.12 26.05
C ARG A 568 16.60 18.15 26.07
#